data_AF-C3Y7M6-F1
#
_entry.id   AF-C3Y7M6-F1
#
_cell.length_a   1.000
_cell.length_b   1.000
_cell.length_c   1.000
_cell.angle_alpha   90.00
_cell.angle_beta   90.00
_cell.angle_gamma   90.00
#
_symmetry.space_group_name_H-M   'P 1'
#
loop_
_entity.id
_entity.type
_entity.pdbx_description
1 polymer ?
#
loop_
_entity_poly.entity_id
_entity_poly.type
_entity_poly.pdbx_seq_one_letter_code
_entity_poly.pdbx_strand_id
1 'polypeptide(L)'
;NFGDVASYSCNTGYDLNGYSTRTCQSSGSWSYSAPTCGVVQCPTLSNPTNGAVSYSSRNYGDVASYSCNTGYNLNGYSTRTCQSSGSWSQTAPTC
;
A
#
# COMPACT_ATOMS: atom_id res chain seq x y z
N ASN A 1 -9.63 15.75 29.37
CA ASN A 1 -9.41 15.60 30.82
C ASN A 1 -8.13 14.82 31.07
N PHE A 2 -7.48 15.07 32.20
CA PHE A 2 -6.32 14.29 32.63
C PHE A 2 -6.69 12.80 32.68
N GLY A 3 -5.84 11.94 32.09
CA GLY A 3 -6.09 10.50 31.99
C GLY A 3 -6.91 10.07 30.77
N ASP A 4 -7.45 11.00 29.98
CA ASP A 4 -8.18 10.64 28.75
C ASP A 4 -7.25 9.97 27.75
N VAL A 5 -7.78 8.96 27.06
CA VAL A 5 -7.08 8.22 26.01
C VAL A 5 -7.74 8.49 24.66
N ALA A 6 -6.94 8.94 23.70
CA ALA A 6 -7.34 9.04 22.30
C ALA A 6 -6.76 7.85 21.52
N SER A 7 -7.62 7.14 20.79
CA SER A 7 -7.24 6.03 19.92
C SER A 7 -7.33 6.43 18.45
N TYR A 8 -6.37 5.98 17.65
CA TYR A 8 -6.23 6.32 16.25
C TYR A 8 -6.22 5.06 15.40
N SER A 9 -6.90 5.14 14.27
CA SER A 9 -6.91 4.14 13.20
C SER A 9 -6.84 4.83 11.85
N CYS A 10 -6.36 4.11 10.84
CA CYS A 10 -6.32 4.60 9.47
C CYS A 10 -7.40 3.92 8.64
N ASN A 11 -7.81 4.60 7.56
CA ASN A 11 -8.72 4.02 6.57
C ASN A 11 -8.05 2.84 5.85
N THR A 12 -8.86 1.96 5.26
CA THR A 12 -8.37 0.84 4.46
C THR A 12 -7.37 1.31 3.40
N GLY A 13 -6.23 0.63 3.32
CA GLY A 13 -5.15 0.98 2.38
C GLY A 13 -4.18 2.05 2.88
N TYR A 14 -4.27 2.40 4.17
CA TYR A 14 -3.33 3.28 4.83
C TYR A 14 -2.82 2.65 6.13
N ASP A 15 -1.52 2.77 6.37
CA ASP A 15 -0.85 2.28 7.57
C ASP A 15 -0.63 3.42 8.57
N LEU A 16 -0.85 3.12 9.85
CA LEU A 16 -0.64 4.06 10.95
C LEU A 16 0.85 4.16 11.28
N ASN A 17 1.42 5.35 11.07
CA ASN A 17 2.78 5.70 11.42
C ASN A 17 2.78 6.48 12.74
N GLY A 18 3.18 5.82 13.83
CA GLY A 18 3.24 6.37 15.18
C GLY A 18 2.45 5.52 16.18
N TYR A 19 2.17 6.10 17.35
CA TYR A 19 1.41 5.42 18.41
C TYR A 19 -0.10 5.43 18.10
N SER A 20 -0.73 4.26 18.21
CA SER A 20 -2.18 4.10 18.05
C SER A 20 -2.98 4.72 19.19
N THR A 21 -2.35 5.01 20.32
CA THR A 21 -2.99 5.66 21.46
C THR A 21 -2.15 6.79 22.03
N ARG A 22 -2.83 7.79 22.57
CA ARG A 22 -2.22 8.92 23.27
C ARG A 22 -3.00 9.15 24.55
N THR A 23 -2.30 9.53 25.62
CA THR A 23 -2.93 9.82 26.91
C THR A 23 -2.69 11.28 27.28
N CYS A 24 -3.74 11.96 27.76
CA CYS A 24 -3.65 13.32 28.26
C CYS A 24 -2.98 13.32 29.64
N GLN A 25 -1.81 13.94 29.73
CA GLN A 25 -0.98 13.97 30.93
C GLN A 25 -1.41 15.09 31.88
N SER A 26 -0.90 15.06 33.12
CA SER A 26 -1.19 16.07 34.14
C SER A 26 -0.69 17.47 33.76
N SER A 27 0.28 17.52 32.84
CA SER A 27 0.76 18.75 32.20
C SER A 27 -0.24 19.39 31.24
N GLY A 28 -1.36 18.72 30.92
CA GLY A 28 -2.30 19.14 29.88
C GLY A 28 -1.84 18.80 28.45
N SER A 29 -0.65 18.23 28.29
CA SER A 29 -0.12 17.77 27.00
C SER A 29 -0.39 16.27 26.78
N TRP A 30 -0.42 15.86 25.52
CA TRP A 30 -0.52 14.45 25.15
C TRP A 30 0.83 13.74 25.24
N SER A 31 0.81 12.45 25.62
CA SER A 31 2.01 11.62 25.81
C SER A 31 2.90 11.47 24.57
N TYR A 32 2.33 11.56 23.36
CA TYR A 32 3.03 11.46 22.07
C TYR A 32 2.48 12.48 21.08
N SER A 33 3.13 12.65 19.93
CA SER A 33 2.56 13.38 18.78
C SER A 33 1.38 12.60 18.18
N ALA A 34 0.50 13.31 17.47
CA ALA A 34 -0.54 12.64 16.69
C ALA A 34 0.11 11.74 15.63
N PRO A 35 -0.36 10.49 15.43
CA PRO A 35 0.15 9.63 14.37
C PRO A 35 -0.30 10.15 13.00
N THR A 36 0.33 9.63 11.95
CA THR A 36 -0.02 9.93 10.56
C THR A 36 -0.43 8.66 9.83
N CYS A 37 -1.27 8.79 8.82
CA CYS A 37 -1.66 7.66 7.96
C CYS A 37 -0.89 7.76 6.63
N GLY A 38 0.01 6.81 6.38
CA GLY A 38 0.74 6.70 5.12
C GLY A 38 0.03 5.73 4.19
N VAL A 39 -0.02 6.01 2.89
CA VAL A 39 -0.63 5.07 1.93
C VAL A 39 0.18 3.78 1.87
N VAL A 40 -0.51 2.64 1.86
CA VAL A 40 0.11 1.33 1.67
C VAL A 40 0.76 1.30 0.30
N GLN A 41 2.00 0.81 0.22
CA GLN A 41 2.76 0.74 -1.01
C GLN A 41 3.20 -0.70 -1.31
N CYS A 42 2.84 -1.21 -2.47
CA CYS A 42 3.20 -2.53 -2.95
C CYS A 42 4.67 -2.63 -3.40
N PRO A 43 5.25 -3.84 -3.43
CA PRO A 43 6.63 -4.04 -3.88
C PRO A 43 6.81 -3.68 -5.36
N THR A 44 8.04 -3.37 -5.76
CA THR A 44 8.39 -3.17 -7.17
C THR A 44 8.16 -4.45 -7.96
N LEU A 45 7.57 -4.34 -9.16
CA LEU A 45 7.39 -5.48 -10.06
C LEU A 45 8.55 -5.55 -11.05
N SER A 46 8.95 -6.78 -11.38
CA SER A 46 9.90 -7.05 -12.46
C SER A 46 9.18 -7.35 -13.78
N ASN A 47 9.86 -7.07 -14.88
CA ASN A 47 9.38 -7.44 -16.20
C ASN A 47 9.31 -8.97 -16.33
N PRO A 48 8.25 -9.52 -16.95
CA PRO A 48 8.26 -10.92 -17.36
C PRO A 48 9.28 -11.13 -18.49
N THR A 49 9.77 -12.36 -18.63
CA THR A 49 10.57 -12.74 -19.80
C THR A 49 9.78 -12.44 -21.07
N ASN A 50 10.40 -11.81 -22.07
CA ASN A 50 9.75 -11.40 -23.32
C ASN A 50 8.52 -10.48 -23.15
N GLY A 51 8.50 -9.66 -22.10
CA GLY A 51 7.49 -8.62 -21.93
C GLY A 51 7.93 -7.51 -21.01
N ALA A 52 6.98 -6.67 -20.63
CA ALA A 52 7.18 -5.52 -19.77
C ALA A 52 6.01 -5.34 -18.80
N VAL A 53 6.28 -4.73 -17.65
CA VAL A 53 5.27 -4.24 -16.71
C VAL A 53 5.35 -2.72 -16.59
N SER A 54 4.20 -2.07 -16.50
CA SER A 54 4.09 -0.61 -16.39
C SER A 54 3.06 -0.20 -15.35
N TYR A 55 3.37 0.82 -14.55
CA TYR A 55 2.49 1.44 -13.55
C TYR A 55 2.97 2.87 -13.27
N SER A 56 2.05 3.76 -12.88
CA SER A 56 2.38 5.14 -12.49
C SER A 56 3.05 5.21 -11.11
N SER A 57 2.56 4.41 -10.18
CA SER A 57 3.02 4.31 -8.80
C SER A 57 2.67 2.93 -8.24
N ARG A 58 2.93 2.71 -6.95
CA ARG A 58 2.73 1.42 -6.28
C ARG A 58 1.80 1.56 -5.06
N ASN A 59 1.02 2.62 -5.01
CA ASN A 59 0.15 2.92 -3.88
C ASN A 59 -1.11 2.04 -3.94
N TYR A 60 -1.74 1.85 -2.80
CA TYR A 60 -3.03 1.17 -2.71
C TYR A 60 -4.02 1.67 -3.77
N GLY A 61 -4.59 0.75 -4.54
CA GLY A 61 -5.51 1.03 -5.64
C GLY A 61 -4.84 1.21 -7.01
N ASP A 62 -3.51 1.42 -7.07
CA ASP A 62 -2.81 1.54 -8.35
C ASP A 62 -2.85 0.24 -9.14
N VAL A 63 -2.82 0.36 -10.47
CA VAL A 63 -2.88 -0.75 -11.42
C VAL A 63 -1.57 -0.84 -12.19
N ALA A 64 -0.99 -2.03 -12.17
CA ALA A 64 0.12 -2.43 -13.03
C ALA A 64 -0.41 -3.19 -14.24
N SER A 65 0.06 -2.81 -15.43
CA SER A 65 -0.32 -3.38 -16.72
C SER A 65 0.88 -4.09 -17.35
N TYR A 66 0.64 -5.29 -17.85
CA TYR A 66 1.63 -6.15 -18.49
C TYR A 66 1.40 -6.22 -20.00
N SER A 67 2.50 -6.27 -20.75
CA SER A 67 2.50 -6.41 -22.20
C SER A 67 3.59 -7.38 -22.65
N CYS A 68 3.31 -8.21 -23.65
CA CYS A 68 4.31 -9.08 -24.24
C CYS A 68 4.96 -8.44 -25.47
N ASN A 69 6.22 -8.79 -25.72
CA ASN A 69 6.94 -8.39 -26.91
C ASN A 69 6.30 -9.00 -28.16
N THR A 70 6.54 -8.38 -29.32
CA THR A 70 6.06 -8.88 -30.62
C THR A 70 6.42 -10.36 -30.81
N GLY A 71 5.42 -11.18 -31.14
CA GLY A 71 5.57 -12.62 -31.35
C GLY A 71 5.28 -13.49 -30.11
N TYR A 72 5.06 -12.88 -28.94
CA TYR A 72 4.69 -13.58 -27.70
C TYR A 72 3.24 -13.29 -27.29
N ASN A 73 2.61 -14.23 -26.60
CA ASN A 73 1.23 -14.12 -26.15
C ASN A 73 1.16 -14.07 -24.63
N LEU A 74 0.34 -13.16 -24.10
CA LEU A 74 0.15 -13.02 -22.67
C LEU A 74 -0.70 -14.19 -22.13
N ASN A 75 -0.17 -14.91 -21.15
CA ASN A 75 -0.87 -15.96 -20.42
C ASN A 75 -1.08 -15.53 -18.96
N GLY A 76 -2.33 -15.39 -18.56
CA GLY A 76 -2.74 -14.92 -17.24
C GLY A 76 -3.41 -13.54 -17.29
N TYR A 77 -3.41 -12.83 -16.16
CA TYR A 77 -4.02 -11.51 -16.06
C TYR A 77 -3.09 -10.43 -16.63
N SER A 78 -3.60 -9.62 -17.55
CA SER A 78 -2.85 -8.48 -18.11
C SER A 78 -2.66 -7.34 -17.11
N THR A 79 -3.37 -7.36 -15.97
CA THR A 79 -3.29 -6.32 -14.95
C THR A 79 -3.26 -6.88 -13.54
N ARG A 80 -2.66 -6.12 -12.63
CA ARG A 80 -2.60 -6.39 -11.19
C ARG A 80 -2.85 -5.09 -10.43
N THR A 81 -3.55 -5.15 -9.30
CA THR A 81 -3.93 -3.99 -8.49
C THR A 81 -3.24 -4.05 -7.14
N CYS A 82 -2.67 -2.96 -6.66
CA CYS A 82 -2.08 -2.91 -5.33
C CYS A 82 -3.17 -2.96 -4.26
N GLN A 83 -3.14 -3.99 -3.42
CA GLN A 83 -4.17 -4.24 -2.40
C GLN A 83 -3.80 -3.60 -1.07
N SER A 84 -4.80 -3.47 -0.17
CA SER A 84 -4.60 -2.89 1.16
C SER A 84 -3.70 -3.76 2.06
N SER A 85 -3.40 -4.99 1.65
CA SER A 85 -2.43 -5.88 2.28
C SER A 85 -0.97 -5.54 1.95
N GLY A 86 -0.71 -4.54 1.09
CA GLY A 86 0.63 -4.22 0.59
C GLY A 86 1.14 -5.21 -0.45
N SER A 87 0.26 -6.03 -1.02
CA SER A 87 0.58 -7.00 -2.07
C SER A 87 -0.20 -6.71 -3.35
N TRP A 88 0.42 -7.01 -4.49
CA TRP A 88 -0.27 -6.95 -5.78
C TRP A 88 -1.27 -8.10 -5.91
N SER A 89 -2.46 -7.81 -6.43
CA SER A 89 -3.46 -8.84 -6.74
C SER A 89 -2.94 -9.80 -7.82
N GLN A 90 -3.47 -11.02 -7.82
CA GLN A 90 -3.12 -12.08 -8.77
C GLN A 90 -1.61 -12.39 -8.84
N THR A 91 -1.24 -13.34 -9.69
CA THR A 91 0.16 -13.64 -10.02
C THR A 91 0.60 -12.87 -11.26
N ALA A 92 1.92 -12.70 -11.43
CA ALA A 92 2.44 -12.12 -12.67
C ALA A 92 2.12 -13.04 -13.86
N PRO A 93 1.66 -12.50 -15.00
CA PRO A 93 1.45 -13.29 -16.21
C PRO A 93 2.79 -13.70 -16.83
N THR A 94 2.74 -14.67 -17.73
CA THR A 94 3.88 -15.03 -18.58
C THR A 94 3.66 -14.55 -20.00
N CYS A 95 4.80 -14.30 -20.67
CA CYS A 95 4.95 -14.21 -22.11
C CYS A 95 5.91 -15.35 -22.52
#